data_AF-A0A379WKF9-F1
#
_entry.id   AF-A0A379WKF9-F1
#
_cell.length_a   1.000
_cell.length_b   1.000
_cell.length_c   1.000
_cell.angle_alpha   90.00
_cell.angle_beta   90.00
_cell.angle_gamma   90.00
#
_symmetry.space_group_name_H-M   'P 1'
#
loop_
_entity.id
_entity.type
_entity.pdbx_description
1 polymer ?
#
loop_
_entity_poly.entity_id
_entity_poly.type
_entity_poly.pdbx_seq_one_letter_code
_entity_poly.pdbx_strand_id
1 'polypeptide(L)'
;MGGFFAERDRFQERIKWVYELFPRLHERRIQRAGTMSGGEQQMLAIGRALMSQPRLLLLDEPSLGLAPIIIQQIFDTIKQLREQGMTIFLVEQNANQALKLADRGYVLENGHVVLSDTGDALLANEAVRSAYLGGRLCQGKRVRRPRNGKR
;
A
#
# COMPACT_ATOMS: atom_id res chain seq x y z
N MET A 1 -16.20 1.71 14.51
CA MET A 1 -17.67 1.69 14.54
C MET A 1 -18.18 1.20 13.19
N GLY A 2 -19.23 0.37 13.19
CA GLY A 2 -19.89 -0.12 11.97
C GLY A 2 -20.46 -1.53 12.17
N GLY A 3 -21.72 -1.63 12.58
CA GLY A 3 -22.46 -2.90 12.61
C GLY A 3 -23.16 -3.11 11.28
N PHE A 4 -22.90 -4.25 10.63
CA PHE A 4 -23.55 -4.64 9.37
C PHE A 4 -24.45 -5.84 9.63
N PHE A 5 -25.71 -5.76 9.22
CA PHE A 5 -26.64 -6.90 9.19
C PHE A 5 -26.33 -7.75 7.96
N ALA A 6 -25.30 -8.58 8.03
CA ALA A 6 -25.13 -9.66 7.05
C ALA A 6 -26.04 -10.83 7.46
N GLU A 7 -26.79 -11.38 6.52
CA GLU A 7 -27.44 -12.69 6.69
C GLU A 7 -26.40 -13.72 7.16
N ARG A 8 -26.77 -14.57 8.11
CA ARG A 8 -25.81 -15.47 8.81
C ARG A 8 -24.96 -16.30 7.84
N ASP A 9 -25.54 -16.74 6.72
CA ASP A 9 -24.85 -17.57 5.73
C ASP A 9 -23.77 -16.77 4.99
N ARG A 10 -24.10 -15.54 4.56
CA ARG A 10 -23.13 -14.62 3.94
C ARG A 10 -22.00 -14.26 4.90
N PHE A 11 -22.28 -14.18 6.20
CA PHE A 11 -21.25 -13.95 7.21
C PHE A 11 -20.27 -15.13 7.30
N GLN A 12 -20.76 -16.37 7.27
CA GLN A 12 -19.91 -17.57 7.31
C GLN A 12 -19.06 -17.73 6.05
N GLU A 13 -19.61 -17.43 4.88
CA GLU A 13 -18.84 -17.43 3.63
C GLU A 13 -17.72 -16.39 3.67
N ARG A 14 -18.02 -15.18 4.14
CA ARG A 14 -17.04 -14.10 4.25
C ARG A 14 -15.93 -14.41 5.24
N ILE A 15 -16.26 -14.94 6.42
CA ILE A 15 -15.23 -15.25 7.43
C ILE A 15 -14.30 -16.37 6.93
N LYS A 16 -14.86 -17.37 6.22
CA LYS A 16 -14.07 -18.42 5.59
C LYS A 16 -13.11 -17.86 4.55
N TRP A 17 -13.60 -17.00 3.66
CA TRP A 17 -12.76 -16.33 2.66
C TRP A 17 -11.65 -15.46 3.30
N VAL A 18 -11.96 -14.72 4.37
CA VAL A 18 -10.93 -13.95 5.11
C VAL A 18 -9.87 -14.86 5.73
N TYR A 19 -10.26 -16.04 6.22
CA TYR A 19 -9.30 -17.03 6.73
C TYR A 19 -8.45 -17.69 5.64
N GLU A 20 -8.98 -17.84 4.42
CA GLU A 20 -8.20 -18.30 3.27
C GLU A 20 -7.16 -17.24 2.86
N LEU A 21 -7.51 -15.95 2.91
CA LEU A 21 -6.57 -14.85 2.66
C LEU A 21 -5.52 -14.70 3.77
N PHE A 22 -5.92 -14.91 5.03
CA PHE A 22 -5.04 -14.77 6.19
C PHE A 22 -5.06 -16.02 7.09
N PRO A 23 -4.36 -17.10 6.70
CA PRO A 23 -4.35 -18.36 7.46
C PRO A 23 -3.90 -18.19 8.92
N ARG A 24 -2.98 -17.25 9.17
CA ARG A 24 -2.51 -16.89 10.52
C ARG A 24 -3.63 -16.43 11.45
N LEU A 25 -4.64 -15.74 10.93
CA LEU A 25 -5.80 -15.32 11.72
C LEU A 25 -6.70 -16.51 12.06
N HIS A 26 -6.77 -17.54 11.20
CA HIS A 26 -7.52 -18.76 11.48
C HIS A 26 -6.89 -19.59 12.60
N GLU A 27 -5.56 -19.77 12.53
CA GLU A 27 -4.75 -20.41 13.57
C GLU A 27 -4.96 -19.72 14.93
N ARG A 28 -5.05 -18.39 14.92
CA ARG A 28 -5.11 -17.54 16.12
C ARG A 28 -6.52 -16.99 16.41
N ARG A 29 -7.58 -17.61 15.88
CA ARG A 29 -8.96 -17.08 15.97
C ARG A 29 -9.49 -16.88 17.40
N ILE A 30 -8.95 -17.62 18.37
CA ILE A 30 -9.31 -17.51 19.79
C ILE A 30 -8.38 -16.57 20.58
N GLN A 31 -7.27 -16.15 19.98
CA GLN A 31 -6.30 -15.28 20.61
C GLN A 31 -6.82 -13.84 20.68
N ARG A 32 -6.60 -13.17 21.80
CA ARG A 32 -6.96 -11.75 21.94
C ARG A 32 -6.08 -10.90 21.02
N ALA A 33 -6.70 -10.00 20.25
CA ALA A 33 -5.99 -9.14 19.28
C ALA A 33 -4.84 -8.34 19.90
N GLY A 34 -4.97 -7.90 21.16
CA GLY A 34 -3.92 -7.15 21.86
C GLY A 34 -2.63 -7.93 22.13
N THR A 35 -2.63 -9.27 22.01
CA THR A 35 -1.43 -10.10 22.15
C THR A 35 -0.85 -10.57 20.82
N MET A 36 -1.45 -10.17 19.70
CA MET A 36 -0.93 -10.44 18.36
C MET A 36 0.25 -9.51 18.04
N SER A 37 1.15 -9.96 17.16
CA SER A 37 2.19 -9.09 16.62
C SER A 37 1.60 -7.95 15.77
N GLY A 38 2.32 -6.85 15.58
CA GLY A 38 1.84 -5.72 14.77
C GLY A 38 1.40 -6.14 13.36
N GLY A 39 2.11 -7.09 12.74
CA GLY A 39 1.75 -7.64 11.44
C GLY A 39 0.42 -8.40 11.43
N GLU A 40 0.18 -9.19 12.46
CA GLU A 40 -1.07 -9.92 12.63
C GLU A 40 -2.24 -8.98 12.95
N GLN A 41 -1.99 -7.94 13.74
CA GLN A 41 -2.98 -6.90 13.99
C GLN A 41 -3.36 -6.17 12.70
N GLN A 42 -2.39 -5.93 11.82
CA GLN A 42 -2.64 -5.33 10.50
C GLN A 42 -3.47 -6.26 9.61
N MET A 43 -3.11 -7.54 9.52
CA MET A 43 -3.93 -8.55 8.81
C MET A 43 -5.35 -8.59 9.37
N LEU A 44 -5.50 -8.56 10.70
CA LEU A 44 -6.82 -8.54 11.34
C LEU A 44 -7.60 -7.26 11.01
N ALA A 45 -6.94 -6.12 10.94
CA ALA A 45 -7.57 -4.86 10.56
C ALA A 45 -8.10 -4.90 9.12
N ILE A 46 -7.29 -5.41 8.17
CA ILE A 46 -7.69 -5.60 6.78
C ILE A 46 -8.82 -6.63 6.69
N GLY A 47 -8.68 -7.80 7.33
CA GLY A 47 -9.71 -8.83 7.37
C GLY A 47 -11.04 -8.31 7.91
N ARG A 48 -11.01 -7.51 8.98
CA ARG A 48 -12.21 -6.85 9.53
C ARG A 48 -12.85 -5.88 8.53
N ALA A 49 -12.05 -5.14 7.75
CA ALA A 49 -12.58 -4.27 6.70
C ALA A 49 -13.27 -5.09 5.59
N LEU A 50 -12.67 -6.22 5.20
CA LEU A 50 -13.20 -7.12 4.16
C LEU A 50 -14.54 -7.78 4.55
N MET A 51 -14.80 -7.98 5.85
CA MET A 51 -16.09 -8.51 6.31
C MET A 51 -17.30 -7.66 5.89
N SER A 52 -17.10 -6.37 5.62
CA SER A 52 -18.14 -5.47 5.12
C SER A 52 -18.45 -5.64 3.62
N GLN A 53 -17.67 -6.45 2.90
CA GLN A 53 -17.69 -6.56 1.44
C GLN A 53 -17.60 -5.16 0.78
N PRO A 54 -16.51 -4.41 1.04
CA PRO A 54 -16.37 -3.07 0.50
C PRO A 54 -16.27 -3.11 -1.02
N ARG A 55 -16.61 -2.00 -1.69
CA ARG A 55 -16.30 -1.80 -3.12
C ARG A 55 -14.95 -1.11 -3.33
N LEU A 56 -14.49 -0.41 -2.29
CA LEU A 56 -13.24 0.34 -2.25
C LEU A 56 -12.56 0.09 -0.91
N LEU A 57 -11.30 -0.36 -0.95
CA LEU A 57 -10.46 -0.52 0.22
C LEU A 57 -9.42 0.61 0.24
N LEU A 58 -9.48 1.46 1.27
CA LEU A 58 -8.46 2.49 1.54
C LEU A 58 -7.45 1.95 2.54
N LEU A 59 -6.17 2.00 2.20
CA LEU A 59 -5.08 1.55 3.06
C LEU A 59 -4.10 2.70 3.28
N ASP A 60 -3.92 3.08 4.54
CA ASP A 60 -3.00 4.14 4.96
C ASP A 60 -1.78 3.52 5.64
N GLU A 61 -0.62 3.62 4.97
CA GLU A 61 0.68 3.09 5.41
C GLU A 61 0.64 1.66 5.98
N PRO A 62 0.05 0.67 5.27
CA PRO A 62 -0.18 -0.65 5.84
C PRO A 62 1.10 -1.45 6.11
N SER A 63 2.26 -1.02 5.59
CA SER A 63 3.54 -1.70 5.78
C SER A 63 4.41 -1.13 6.91
N LEU A 64 4.02 0.01 7.51
CA LEU A 64 4.87 0.74 8.45
C LEU A 64 5.20 -0.10 9.70
N GLY A 65 6.49 -0.20 10.03
CA GLY A 65 6.96 -0.87 11.25
C GLY A 65 6.84 -2.40 11.24
N LEU A 66 6.53 -3.01 10.09
CA LEU A 66 6.39 -4.45 9.95
C LEU A 66 7.68 -5.11 9.44
N ALA A 67 7.85 -6.39 9.79
CA ALA A 67 8.96 -7.19 9.26
C ALA A 67 8.79 -7.40 7.74
N PRO A 68 9.88 -7.47 6.96
CA PRO A 68 9.82 -7.58 5.49
C PRO A 68 8.92 -8.71 4.96
N ILE A 69 8.92 -9.86 5.65
CA ILE A 69 8.07 -11.01 5.29
C ILE A 69 6.58 -10.70 5.41
N ILE A 70 6.18 -9.90 6.40
CA ILE A 70 4.80 -9.49 6.61
C ILE A 70 4.39 -8.47 5.55
N ILE A 71 5.28 -7.54 5.22
CA ILE A 71 5.05 -6.56 4.15
C ILE A 71 4.73 -7.29 2.84
N GLN A 72 5.55 -8.28 2.47
CA GLN A 72 5.33 -9.09 1.27
C GLN A 72 3.96 -9.78 1.29
N GLN A 73 3.59 -10.41 2.40
CA GLN A 73 2.28 -11.07 2.55
C GLN A 73 1.10 -10.11 2.38
N ILE A 74 1.21 -8.89 2.93
CA ILE A 74 0.18 -7.85 2.76
C ILE A 74 0.07 -7.46 1.28
N PHE A 75 1.17 -7.17 0.60
CA PHE A 75 1.15 -6.80 -0.81
C PHE A 75 0.65 -7.94 -1.72
N ASP A 76 1.00 -9.19 -1.43
CA ASP A 76 0.47 -10.35 -2.14
C ASP A 76 -1.05 -10.46 -1.98
N THR A 77 -1.56 -10.19 -0.77
CA THR A 77 -3.00 -10.15 -0.51
C THR A 77 -3.69 -9.02 -1.26
N ILE A 78 -3.10 -7.81 -1.26
CA ILE A 78 -3.62 -6.66 -2.01
C ILE A 78 -3.70 -7.00 -3.51
N LYS A 79 -2.68 -7.69 -4.04
CA LYS A 79 -2.68 -8.15 -5.44
C LYS A 79 -3.82 -9.12 -5.73
N GLN A 80 -4.03 -10.12 -4.87
CA GLN A 80 -5.15 -11.06 -5.03
C GLN A 80 -6.52 -10.35 -4.98
N LEU A 81 -6.69 -9.38 -4.07
CA LEU A 81 -7.92 -8.60 -3.96
C LEU A 81 -8.16 -7.76 -5.23
N ARG A 82 -7.12 -7.15 -5.79
CA ARG A 82 -7.18 -6.43 -7.07
C ARG A 82 -7.61 -7.37 -8.20
N GLU A 83 -7.02 -8.56 -8.28
CA GLU A 83 -7.36 -9.58 -9.30
C GLU A 83 -8.82 -10.05 -9.19
N GLN A 84 -9.41 -10.00 -7.99
CA GLN A 84 -10.84 -10.28 -7.75
C GLN A 84 -11.76 -9.08 -8.05
N GLY A 85 -11.22 -7.97 -8.57
CA GLY A 85 -11.98 -6.79 -8.97
C GLY A 85 -12.24 -5.77 -7.86
N MET A 86 -11.60 -5.92 -6.69
CA MET A 86 -11.68 -4.91 -5.62
C MET A 86 -10.92 -3.65 -6.03
N THR A 87 -11.55 -2.48 -5.88
CA THR A 87 -10.82 -1.20 -6.04
C THR A 87 -10.00 -0.93 -4.77
N ILE A 88 -8.73 -0.59 -4.93
CA ILE A 88 -7.82 -0.34 -3.80
C ILE A 88 -7.15 1.02 -3.99
N PHE A 89 -7.16 1.83 -2.95
CA PHE A 89 -6.39 3.07 -2.87
C PHE A 89 -5.39 2.94 -1.74
N LEU A 90 -4.11 2.97 -2.09
CA LEU A 90 -3.01 2.71 -1.18
C LEU A 90 -2.16 3.97 -1.03
N VAL A 91 -1.95 4.39 0.22
CA VAL A 91 -0.99 5.42 0.60
C VAL A 91 0.22 4.72 1.21
N GLU A 92 1.42 5.01 0.69
CA GLU A 92 2.67 4.38 1.11
C GLU A 92 3.82 5.36 1.04
N GLN A 93 4.70 5.34 2.05
CA GLN A 93 5.96 6.09 2.01
C GLN A 93 6.99 5.40 1.11
N ASN A 94 6.95 4.06 1.06
CA ASN A 94 7.80 3.29 0.16
C ASN A 94 7.14 3.15 -1.21
N ALA A 95 7.34 4.18 -2.05
CA ALA A 95 6.76 4.26 -3.39
C ALA A 95 7.09 3.05 -4.28
N ASN A 96 8.22 2.36 -4.07
CA ASN A 96 8.67 1.27 -4.94
C ASN A 96 7.68 0.11 -4.99
N GLN A 97 7.26 -0.35 -3.81
CA GLN A 97 6.37 -1.52 -3.71
C GLN A 97 4.95 -1.17 -4.15
N ALA A 98 4.46 0.01 -3.75
CA ALA A 98 3.15 0.49 -4.15
C ALA A 98 3.03 0.65 -5.67
N LEU A 99 4.01 1.31 -6.31
CA LEU A 99 3.95 1.56 -7.75
C LEU A 99 4.06 0.28 -8.60
N LYS A 100 4.72 -0.77 -8.12
CA LYS A 100 4.78 -2.08 -8.81
C LYS A 100 3.41 -2.75 -8.96
N LEU A 101 2.49 -2.46 -8.04
CA LEU A 101 1.14 -3.02 -8.06
C LEU A 101 0.10 -2.03 -8.62
N ALA A 102 0.42 -0.75 -8.63
CA ALA A 102 -0.51 0.31 -8.96
C ALA A 102 -0.75 0.43 -10.48
N ASP A 103 -2.01 0.41 -10.87
CA ASP A 103 -2.43 0.80 -12.22
C ASP A 103 -2.11 2.28 -12.50
N ARG A 104 -2.23 3.11 -11.47
CA ARG A 104 -1.96 4.55 -11.51
C ARG A 104 -1.37 5.03 -10.19
N GLY A 105 -0.39 5.92 -10.27
CA GLY A 105 0.24 6.52 -9.10
C GLY A 105 0.17 8.05 -9.11
N TYR A 106 0.24 8.61 -7.90
CA TYR A 106 0.30 10.05 -7.66
C TYR A 106 1.42 10.31 -6.67
N VAL A 107 2.31 11.24 -7.00
CA VAL A 107 3.38 11.69 -6.10
C VAL A 107 2.95 13.02 -5.49
N LEU A 108 2.86 13.04 -4.16
CA LEU A 108 2.48 14.22 -3.39
C LEU A 108 3.73 14.83 -2.74
N GLU A 109 3.94 16.13 -2.93
CA GLU A 109 4.99 16.90 -2.27
C GLU A 109 4.39 18.22 -1.75
N ASN A 110 4.62 18.53 -0.46
CA ASN A 110 4.13 19.76 0.17
C ASN A 110 2.64 20.05 -0.09
N GLY A 111 1.80 19.00 -0.04
CA GLY A 111 0.36 19.08 -0.26
C GLY A 111 -0.09 19.21 -1.72
N HIS A 112 0.83 19.13 -2.69
CA HIS A 112 0.52 19.24 -4.11
C HIS A 112 0.89 17.97 -4.85
N VAL A 113 0.07 17.57 -5.83
CA VAL A 113 0.41 16.48 -6.75
C VAL A 113 1.44 17.01 -7.74
N VAL A 114 2.67 16.54 -7.62
CA VAL A 114 3.78 16.97 -8.49
C VAL A 114 3.91 16.10 -9.74
N LEU A 115 3.53 14.82 -9.64
CA LEU A 115 3.57 13.87 -10.74
C LEU A 115 2.38 12.91 -10.65
N SER A 116 1.82 12.54 -11.79
CA SER A 116 0.81 11.49 -11.90
C SER A 116 0.97 10.75 -13.22
N ASP A 117 1.07 9.44 -13.17
CA ASP A 117 1.18 8.58 -14.36
C ASP A 117 0.79 7.13 -13.99
N THR A 118 0.96 6.18 -14.91
CA THR A 118 0.89 4.75 -14.59
C THR A 118 1.98 4.36 -13.59
N GLY A 119 1.76 3.27 -12.83
CA GLY A 119 2.76 2.75 -11.90
C GLY A 119 4.10 2.48 -12.58
N ASP A 120 4.07 1.85 -13.75
CA ASP A 120 5.25 1.52 -14.56
C ASP A 120 5.99 2.77 -15.06
N ALA A 121 5.26 3.79 -15.54
CA ALA A 121 5.87 5.04 -16.00
C ALA A 121 6.54 5.80 -14.84
N LEU A 122 5.91 5.83 -13.67
CA LEU A 122 6.49 6.44 -12.47
C LEU A 122 7.72 5.67 -11.96
N LEU A 123 7.73 4.34 -12.05
CA LEU A 123 8.91 3.51 -11.70
C LEU A 123 10.09 3.76 -12.65
N ALA A 124 9.82 4.04 -13.93
CA ALA A 124 10.83 4.36 -14.93
C ALA A 124 11.34 5.81 -14.83
N ASN A 125 10.57 6.71 -14.21
CA ASN A 125 10.90 8.13 -14.13
C ASN A 125 12.11 8.39 -13.22
N GLU A 126 13.17 9.00 -13.78
CA GLU A 126 14.41 9.29 -13.04
C GLU A 126 14.21 10.22 -11.83
N ALA A 127 13.29 11.19 -11.92
CA ALA A 127 13.01 12.11 -10.82
C ALA A 127 12.36 11.37 -9.63
N VAL A 128 11.39 10.49 -9.91
CA VAL A 128 10.75 9.62 -8.90
C VAL A 128 11.77 8.67 -8.29
N ARG A 129 12.62 8.04 -9.13
CA ARG A 129 13.66 7.12 -8.67
C ARG A 129 14.66 7.79 -7.74
N SER A 130 15.08 9.01 -8.08
CA SER A 130 16.07 9.78 -7.32
C SER A 130 15.50 10.27 -6.00
N ALA A 131 14.26 10.75 -5.99
CA ALA A 131 13.64 11.33 -4.80
C ALA A 131 13.08 10.27 -3.83
N TYR A 132 12.56 9.14 -4.33
CA TYR A 132 11.76 8.21 -3.51
C TYR A 132 12.17 6.74 -3.58
N LEU A 133 12.97 6.32 -4.57
CA LEU A 133 13.31 4.89 -4.79
C LEU A 133 14.80 4.57 -4.53
N GLY A 134 15.56 5.50 -3.94
CA GLY A 134 16.96 5.29 -3.57
C GLY A 134 17.98 5.51 -4.70
N GLY A 135 17.64 6.33 -5.71
CA GLY A 135 18.60 6.74 -6.73
C GLY A 135 19.80 7.47 -6.10
N ARG A 136 21.02 7.02 -6.42
CA ARG A 136 22.25 7.72 -6.01
C ARG A 136 22.14 9.17 -6.45
N LEU A 137 22.44 10.08 -5.53
CA LEU A 137 22.72 11.49 -5.79
C LEU A 137 23.67 11.61 -7.00
N CYS A 138 23.14 11.92 -8.18
CA CYS A 138 23.94 12.56 -9.20
C CYS A 138 24.25 13.97 -8.70
N GLN A 139 25.48 14.14 -8.19
CA GLN A 139 26.03 15.42 -7.77
C GLN A 139 25.72 16.50 -8.81
N GLY A 140 25.20 17.63 -8.32
CA GLY A 140 24.75 18.73 -9.15
C GLY A 140 25.80 19.16 -10.17
N LYS A 141 25.45 19.06 -11.45
CA LYS A 141 26.03 19.92 -12.48
C LYS A 141 25.65 21.35 -12.12
N ARG A 142 26.55 22.08 -11.46
CA ARG A 142 26.48 23.55 -11.38
C ARG A 142 26.37 24.08 -12.80
N VAL A 143 25.20 24.58 -13.16
CA VAL A 143 25.02 25.42 -14.35
C VAL A 143 25.81 26.71 -14.10
N ARG A 144 27.06 26.77 -14.57
CA ARG A 144 27.82 28.02 -14.65
C ARG A 144 27.10 28.92 -15.66
N ARG A 145 26.44 29.98 -15.17
CA ARG A 145 26.04 31.10 -16.03
C ARG A 145 27.31 31.75 -16.60
N PRO A 146 27.38 32.04 -17.90
CA PRO A 146 28.46 32.87 -18.44
C PRO A 146 28.34 34.27 -17.85
N ARG A 147 29.35 34.70 -17.09
CA ARG A 147 29.47 36.08 -16.63
C ARG A 147 29.95 36.90 -17.83
N ASN A 148 29.00 37.53 -18.51
CA ASN A 148 29.26 38.42 -19.63
C ASN A 148 30.06 39.63 -19.11
N GLY A 149 31.24 39.84 -19.67
CA GLY A 149 32.03 41.05 -19.45
C GLY A 149 31.52 42.23 -20.28
N LYS A 150 31.91 43.45 -19.86
CA LYS A 150 31.66 44.83 -20.37
C LYS A 150 30.93 45.63 -19.27
N ARG A 151 31.44 46.73 -18.74
CA ARG A 151 32.58 47.63 -19.02
C ARG A 151 33.10 48.17 -17.69
#